data_AF-A0A4R5H5G7-F1
#
_entry.id   AF-A0A4R5H5G7-F1
#
_cell.length_a   1.000
_cell.length_b   1.000
_cell.length_c   1.000
_cell.angle_alpha   90.00
_cell.angle_beta   90.00
_cell.angle_gamma   90.00
#
_symmetry.space_group_name_H-M   'P 1'
#
loop_
_entity.id
_entity.type
_entity.pdbx_description
1 polymer ?
#
loop_
_entity_poly.entity_id
_entity_poly.type
_entity_poly.pdbx_seq_one_letter_code
_entity_poly.pdbx_strand_id
1 'polypeptide(L)'
;MNLSKKYTKDVLEACESFSNNQWGYFANAMDFDASTFDANTNMSDSYRHCMKNGCVVDAYCISSPVAIHQLNKIRLELKVTSPIEERLFGSRKDACSFINNYLDSL
;
A
#
# COMPACT_ATOMS: atom_id res chain seq x y z
N MET A 1 12.25 3.00 19.83
CA MET A 1 11.80 3.65 18.58
C MET A 1 10.67 2.80 18.00
N ASN A 2 9.48 3.36 17.77
CA ASN A 2 8.36 2.60 17.21
C ASN A 2 8.46 2.65 15.67
N LEU A 3 8.86 1.53 15.05
CA LEU A 3 9.15 1.44 13.62
C LEU A 3 7.96 1.82 12.74
N SER A 4 6.73 1.47 13.13
CA SER A 4 5.54 1.82 12.34
C SER A 4 5.27 3.33 12.35
N LYS A 5 5.51 4.02 13.46
CA LYS A 5 5.40 5.49 13.52
C LYS A 5 6.44 6.18 12.65
N LYS A 6 7.68 5.67 12.64
CA LYS A 6 8.72 6.20 11.76
C LYS A 6 8.35 5.98 10.29
N TYR A 7 7.95 4.76 9.94
CA TYR A 7 7.49 4.44 8.59
C TYR A 7 6.36 5.37 8.13
N THR A 8 5.32 5.56 8.95
CA THR A 8 4.22 6.49 8.64
C THR A 8 4.74 7.88 8.39
N LYS A 9 5.57 8.42 9.29
CA LYS A 9 6.17 9.75 9.09
C LYS A 9 6.89 9.86 7.75
N ASP A 10 7.77 8.90 7.44
CA ASP A 10 8.57 8.91 6.21
C ASP A 10 7.67 8.82 4.96
N VAL A 11 6.56 8.05 5.01
CA VAL A 11 5.58 7.96 3.92
C VAL A 11 4.82 9.26 3.71
N LEU A 12 4.38 9.90 4.80
CA LEU A 12 3.69 11.19 4.74
C LEU A 12 4.59 12.25 4.07
N GLU A 13 5.83 12.36 4.53
CA GLU A 13 6.82 13.29 3.97
C GLU A 13 7.14 12.99 2.49
N ALA A 14 7.25 11.71 2.12
CA ALA A 14 7.48 11.33 0.72
C ALA A 14 6.29 11.74 -0.18
N CYS A 15 5.04 11.61 0.30
CA CYS A 15 3.85 11.96 -0.47
C CYS A 15 3.82 13.44 -0.88
N GLU A 16 4.35 14.34 -0.04
CA GLU A 16 4.42 15.77 -0.35
C GLU A 16 5.27 16.05 -1.60
N SER A 17 6.29 15.21 -1.86
CA SER A 17 7.18 15.34 -3.01
C SER A 17 6.56 14.89 -4.35
N PHE A 18 5.43 14.19 -4.34
CA PHE A 18 4.73 13.69 -5.53
C PHE A 18 3.61 14.61 -6.03
N SER A 19 3.47 15.81 -5.43
CA SER A 19 2.33 16.70 -5.66
C SER A 19 2.05 16.99 -7.15
N ASN A 20 0.77 16.89 -7.52
CA ASN A 20 0.16 17.05 -8.86
C ASN A 20 0.24 15.87 -9.84
N ASN A 21 0.85 14.74 -9.51
CA ASN A 21 0.86 13.56 -10.38
C ASN A 21 0.04 12.41 -9.77
N GLN A 22 -0.67 11.66 -10.63
CA GLN A 22 -1.19 10.35 -10.25
C GLN A 22 -0.02 9.37 -10.17
N TRP A 23 0.02 8.54 -9.13
CA TRP A 23 1.09 7.58 -8.91
C TRP A 23 0.58 6.26 -8.32
N GLY A 24 1.43 5.24 -8.39
CA GLY A 24 1.13 3.91 -7.86
C GLY A 24 2.08 3.51 -6.74
N TYR A 25 1.54 2.82 -5.73
CA TYR A 25 2.28 2.32 -4.59
C TYR A 25 2.66 0.85 -4.77
N PHE A 26 3.93 0.53 -4.55
CA PHE A 26 4.43 -0.84 -4.48
C PHE A 26 5.03 -1.14 -3.11
N ALA A 27 4.64 -2.25 -2.50
CA ALA A 27 5.27 -2.79 -1.30
C ALA A 27 5.78 -4.22 -1.49
N ASN A 28 7.04 -4.44 -1.14
CA ASN A 28 7.57 -5.79 -0.92
C ASN A 28 7.51 -6.11 0.58
N ALA A 29 6.68 -7.10 0.93
CA ALA A 29 6.43 -7.55 2.29
C ALA A 29 6.42 -9.09 2.35
N MET A 30 7.32 -9.73 1.59
CA MET A 30 7.49 -11.18 1.57
C MET A 30 7.97 -11.77 2.91
N ASP A 31 8.71 -10.97 3.69
CA ASP A 31 9.23 -11.35 5.01
C ASP A 31 8.34 -10.85 6.17
N PHE A 32 7.11 -10.45 5.87
CA PHE A 32 6.19 -9.87 6.86
C PHE A 32 5.04 -10.82 7.19
N ASP A 33 4.94 -11.19 8.47
CA ASP A 33 3.89 -12.09 8.95
C ASP A 33 2.62 -11.37 9.39
N ALA A 34 2.71 -10.40 10.30
CA ALA A 34 1.56 -9.71 10.85
C ALA A 34 1.90 -8.35 11.48
N SER A 35 0.90 -7.48 11.55
CA SER A 35 0.94 -6.21 12.27
C SER A 35 0.31 -6.33 13.65
N THR A 36 0.88 -5.62 14.64
CA THR A 36 0.17 -5.30 15.88
C THR A 36 -0.96 -4.31 15.61
N PHE A 37 -1.89 -4.15 16.55
CA PHE A 37 -3.00 -3.21 16.41
C PHE A 37 -2.50 -1.78 16.10
N ASP A 38 -1.57 -1.26 16.91
CA ASP A 38 -1.00 0.08 16.70
C ASP A 38 -0.30 0.22 15.33
N ALA A 39 0.41 -0.81 14.88
CA ALA A 39 1.05 -0.79 13.58
C ALA A 39 0.03 -0.79 12.44
N ASN A 40 -1.07 -1.53 12.60
CA ASN A 40 -2.17 -1.56 11.64
C ASN A 40 -2.86 -0.19 11.53
N THR A 41 -3.10 0.49 12.65
CA THR A 41 -3.63 1.86 12.67
C THR A 41 -2.72 2.83 11.92
N ASN A 42 -1.41 2.80 12.21
CA ASN A 42 -0.43 3.63 11.52
C ASN A 42 -0.37 3.34 10.01
N MET A 43 -0.47 2.07 9.61
CA MET A 43 -0.56 1.69 8.19
C MET A 43 -1.84 2.22 7.52
N SER A 44 -2.98 2.16 8.20
CA SER A 44 -4.25 2.71 7.70
C SER A 44 -4.16 4.23 7.48
N ASP A 45 -3.54 4.96 8.42
CA ASP A 45 -3.31 6.39 8.28
C ASP A 45 -2.38 6.71 7.09
N SER A 46 -1.32 5.92 6.93
CA SER A 46 -0.38 6.05 5.81
C SER A 46 -1.11 5.83 4.48
N TYR A 47 -1.88 4.75 4.37
CA TYR A 47 -2.67 4.41 3.17
C TYR A 47 -3.63 5.55 2.81
N ARG A 48 -4.42 6.02 3.79
CA ARG A 48 -5.36 7.11 3.61
C ARG A 48 -4.67 8.38 3.11
N HIS A 49 -3.48 8.68 3.64
CA HIS A 49 -2.72 9.83 3.21
C HIS A 49 -2.18 9.68 1.78
N CYS A 50 -1.66 8.51 1.41
CA CYS A 50 -1.24 8.22 0.04
C CYS A 50 -2.38 8.47 -0.95
N MET A 51 -3.58 7.95 -0.68
CA MET A 51 -4.75 8.16 -1.55
C MET A 51 -5.10 9.63 -1.71
N LYS A 52 -5.08 10.41 -0.62
CA LYS A 52 -5.35 11.85 -0.66
C LYS A 52 -4.33 12.64 -1.48
N ASN A 53 -3.12 12.11 -1.64
CA ASN A 53 -2.00 12.76 -2.34
C ASN A 53 -1.70 12.11 -3.70
N GLY A 54 -2.70 11.50 -4.36
CA GLY A 54 -2.58 11.06 -5.75
C GLY A 54 -2.19 9.59 -5.96
N CYS A 55 -2.11 8.79 -4.90
CA CYS A 55 -1.99 7.34 -5.05
C CYS A 55 -3.31 6.76 -5.56
N VAL A 56 -3.31 6.27 -6.80
CA VAL A 56 -4.52 5.77 -7.48
C VAL A 56 -4.53 4.25 -7.62
N VAL A 57 -3.38 3.60 -7.42
CA VAL A 57 -3.21 2.16 -7.58
C VAL A 57 -2.20 1.62 -6.58
N ASP A 58 -2.47 0.43 -6.05
CA ASP A 58 -1.58 -0.28 -5.12
C ASP A 58 -1.23 -1.68 -5.65
N ALA A 59 -0.04 -2.18 -5.32
CA ALA A 59 0.41 -3.54 -5.63
C ALA A 59 1.39 -4.05 -4.57
N TYR A 60 1.35 -5.36 -4.29
CA TYR A 60 2.13 -5.96 -3.20
C TYR A 60 2.72 -7.31 -3.56
N CYS A 61 3.89 -7.59 -2.98
CA CYS A 61 4.39 -8.95 -2.80
C CYS A 61 4.25 -9.33 -1.33
N ILE A 62 3.27 -10.19 -1.00
CA ILE A 62 2.99 -10.65 0.37
C ILE A 62 2.72 -12.15 0.32
N SER A 63 3.37 -12.91 1.21
CA SER A 63 3.21 -14.35 1.34
C SER A 63 2.26 -14.72 2.50
N SER A 64 2.26 -13.94 3.58
CA SER A 64 1.49 -14.23 4.79
C SER A 64 -0.02 -14.04 4.60
N PRO A 65 -0.84 -15.09 4.80
CA PRO A 65 -2.30 -14.96 4.77
C PRO A 65 -2.84 -13.97 5.82
N VAL A 66 -2.18 -13.88 6.99
CA VAL A 66 -2.58 -12.95 8.06
C VAL A 66 -2.33 -11.51 7.64
N ALA A 67 -1.16 -11.22 7.05
CA ALA A 67 -0.85 -9.91 6.52
C ALA A 67 -1.81 -9.50 5.39
N ILE A 68 -2.14 -10.44 4.48
CA ILE A 68 -3.11 -10.22 3.40
C ILE A 68 -4.49 -9.87 3.99
N HIS A 69 -4.96 -10.62 4.98
CA HIS A 69 -6.24 -10.35 5.63
C HIS A 69 -6.26 -8.97 6.30
N GLN A 70 -5.19 -8.62 7.02
CA GLN A 70 -5.04 -7.31 7.67
C GLN A 70 -5.04 -6.16 6.66
N LEU A 71 -4.30 -6.30 5.56
CA LEU A 71 -4.27 -5.30 4.48
C LEU A 71 -5.64 -5.17 3.79
N ASN A 72 -6.31 -6.28 3.50
CA ASN A 72 -7.62 -6.27 2.88
C ASN A 72 -8.64 -5.53 3.76
N LYS A 73 -8.58 -5.74 5.09
CA LYS A 73 -9.43 -5.00 6.03
C LYS A 73 -9.19 -3.49 5.95
N ILE A 74 -7.93 -3.03 5.95
CA ILE A 74 -7.59 -1.60 5.77
C ILE A 74 -8.18 -1.06 4.46
N ARG A 75 -7.99 -1.78 3.35
CA ARG A 75 -8.49 -1.38 2.02
C ARG A 75 -10.01 -1.21 2.02
N LEU A 76 -10.74 -2.15 2.60
CA LEU A 76 -12.20 -2.10 2.71
C LEU A 76 -12.67 -0.94 3.59
N GLU A 77 -12.01 -0.69 4.74
CA GLU A 77 -12.30 0.46 5.61
C GLU A 77 -12.10 1.81 4.89
N LEU A 78 -11.18 1.85 3.93
CA LEU A 78 -10.89 3.01 3.09
C LEU A 78 -11.67 3.02 1.76
N LYS A 79 -12.69 2.14 1.62
CA LYS A 79 -13.58 2.02 0.47
C LYS A 79 -12.88 1.65 -0.85
N VAL A 80 -11.72 1.01 -0.77
CA VAL A 80 -11.06 0.40 -1.93
C VAL A 80 -11.74 -0.94 -2.19
N THR A 81 -12.58 -1.00 -3.23
CA THR A 81 -13.45 -2.14 -3.50
C THR A 81 -12.85 -3.19 -4.42
N SER A 82 -11.77 -2.86 -5.14
CA SER A 82 -11.08 -3.85 -5.98
C SER A 82 -10.57 -5.03 -5.14
N PRO A 83 -10.73 -6.29 -5.60
CA PRO A 83 -10.26 -7.47 -4.90
C PRO A 83 -8.78 -7.36 -4.49
N ILE A 84 -8.42 -7.94 -3.35
CA ILE A 84 -7.02 -7.91 -2.89
C ILE A 84 -6.16 -8.82 -3.76
N GLU A 85 -6.75 -9.89 -4.29
CA GLU A 85 -6.10 -10.88 -5.15
C GLU A 85 -5.56 -10.25 -6.44
N GLU A 86 -6.24 -9.21 -6.96
CA GLU A 86 -5.81 -8.44 -8.12
C GLU A 86 -4.63 -7.49 -7.81
N ARG A 87 -4.24 -7.37 -6.54
CA ARG A 87 -3.14 -6.52 -6.06
C ARG A 87 -1.93 -7.33 -5.59
N LEU A 88 -2.02 -8.66 -5.59
CA LEU A 88 -0.95 -9.53 -5.11
C LEU A 88 -0.16 -10.10 -6.28
N PHE A 89 1.16 -9.96 -6.22
CA PHE A 89 2.07 -10.38 -7.27
C PHE A 89 3.22 -11.20 -6.69
N GLY A 90 3.68 -12.19 -7.47
CA GLY A 90 4.83 -13.03 -7.09
C GLY A 90 6.18 -12.33 -7.24
N SER A 91 6.23 -11.18 -7.95
CA SER A 91 7.48 -10.45 -8.17
C SER A 91 7.27 -8.94 -8.23
N ARG A 92 8.30 -8.19 -7.86
CA ARG A 92 8.35 -6.74 -8.03
C ARG A 92 8.15 -6.33 -9.50
N LYS A 93 8.71 -7.11 -10.43
CA LYS A 93 8.61 -6.82 -11.87
C LYS A 93 7.15 -6.81 -12.32
N ASP A 94 6.38 -7.81 -11.93
CA ASP A 94 4.98 -7.94 -12.33
C ASP A 94 4.12 -6.87 -11.65
N ALA A 95 4.36 -6.62 -10.36
CA ALA A 95 3.68 -5.57 -9.61
C ALA A 95 3.90 -4.17 -10.23
N CYS A 96 5.15 -3.82 -10.55
CA CYS A 96 5.46 -2.54 -11.18
C CYS A 96 4.89 -2.47 -12.62
N SER A 97 4.89 -3.58 -13.36
CA SER A 97 4.30 -3.61 -14.71
C SER A 97 2.79 -3.37 -14.65
N PHE A 98 2.10 -3.98 -13.69
CA PHE A 98 0.68 -3.72 -13.42
C PHE A 98 0.42 -2.26 -13.08
N ILE A 99 1.20 -1.66 -12.17
CA ILE A 99 1.07 -0.25 -11.80
C ILE A 99 1.22 0.65 -13.03
N ASN A 100 2.26 0.45 -13.83
CA ASN A 100 2.50 1.28 -15.00
C ASN A 100 1.36 1.16 -16.01
N ASN A 101 0.92 -0.07 -16.31
CA ASN A 101 -0.22 -0.30 -17.21
C ASN A 101 -1.51 0.36 -16.70
N TYR A 102 -1.74 0.35 -15.38
CA TYR A 102 -2.88 1.03 -14.77
C TYR A 102 -2.77 2.54 -14.97
N LEU A 103 -1.61 3.14 -14.67
CA LEU A 103 -1.37 4.57 -14.82
C LEU A 103 -1.50 5.03 -16.28
N ASP A 104 -1.02 4.24 -17.24
CA ASP A 104 -1.14 4.52 -18.68
C ASP A 104 -2.60 4.45 -19.18
N SER A 105 -3.50 3.85 -18.40
CA SER A 105 -4.93 3.70 -18.74
C SER A 105 -5.85 4.76 -18.13
N LEU A 106 -5.32 5.65 -17.29
CA LEU A 106 -6.05 6.76 -16.66
C LEU A 106 -6.21 7.95 -17.61
#